data_AF-B0P5M0-F1
#
_entry.id   AF-B0P5M0-F1
#
_cell.length_a   1.000
_cell.length_b   1.000
_cell.length_c   1.000
_cell.angle_alpha   90.00
_cell.angle_beta   90.00
_cell.angle_gamma   90.00
#
_symmetry.space_group_name_H-M   'P 1'
#
loop_
_entity.id
_entity.type
_entity.pdbx_description
1 polymer ?
#
loop_
_entity_poly.entity_id
_entity_poly.type
_entity_poly.pdbx_seq_one_letter_code
_entity_poly.pdbx_strand_id
1 'polypeptide(L)'
;MEYEANESIPQPDRSGSSYSSAAPVSTLPETSDPEIISNGEKSGAEQEPIPELEVVVKRDSLLGGVEKTITDEAQIRQVLMFVDGMVRSDYSSNPPTGGEIITVLITRNQSTEEYTFFDNQVEGGGLAKNNQDADVKNTWYLADAGAYTYLNSLL
;
A
#
# COMPACT_ATOMS: atom_id res chain seq x y z
N MET A 1 -26.21 -40.49 -30.91
CA MET A 1 -26.51 -41.43 -29.81
C MET A 1 -25.32 -41.33 -28.89
N GLU A 2 -25.41 -40.84 -27.65
CA GLU A 2 -26.54 -40.84 -26.72
C GLU A 2 -26.44 -39.63 -25.77
N TYR A 3 -27.60 -39.30 -25.22
CA TYR A 3 -27.94 -38.18 -24.37
C TYR A 3 -27.95 -38.65 -22.90
N GLU A 4 -27.71 -37.70 -22.00
CA GLU A 4 -28.19 -37.64 -20.61
C GLU A 4 -27.70 -38.67 -19.58
N ALA A 5 -27.27 -38.15 -18.42
CA ALA A 5 -27.91 -38.47 -17.14
C ALA A 5 -27.53 -37.43 -16.08
N ASN A 6 -28.49 -36.56 -15.76
CA ASN A 6 -28.54 -35.78 -14.52
C ASN A 6 -29.06 -36.68 -13.40
N GLU A 7 -28.35 -36.74 -12.28
CA GLU A 7 -28.84 -37.27 -11.00
C GLU A 7 -28.20 -36.44 -9.88
N SER A 8 -28.80 -36.13 -8.73
CA SER A 8 -30.17 -35.97 -8.25
C SER A 8 -29.98 -35.21 -6.92
N ILE A 9 -30.64 -34.07 -6.73
CA ILE A 9 -30.50 -33.25 -5.52
C ILE A 9 -31.47 -33.77 -4.44
N PRO A 10 -31.04 -34.07 -3.20
CA PRO A 10 -31.98 -34.37 -2.14
C PRO A 10 -32.62 -33.10 -1.56
N GLN A 11 -33.95 -33.10 -1.46
CA GLN A 11 -34.77 -32.08 -0.81
C GLN A 11 -34.80 -32.28 0.72
N PRO A 12 -34.84 -31.22 1.54
CA PRO A 12 -35.24 -31.35 2.93
C PRO A 12 -36.77 -31.33 3.10
N ASP A 13 -37.23 -32.20 3.99
CA ASP A 13 -38.62 -32.43 4.39
C ASP A 13 -39.36 -31.18 4.87
N ARG A 14 -40.64 -31.12 4.50
CA ARG A 14 -41.63 -30.16 5.00
C ARG A 14 -42.56 -30.91 5.97
N SER A 15 -42.72 -30.43 7.20
CA SER A 15 -43.89 -30.73 8.05
C SER A 15 -44.03 -29.76 9.23
N GLY A 16 -45.21 -29.14 9.36
CA GLY A 16 -45.64 -28.39 10.55
C GLY A 16 -46.60 -27.23 10.26
N SER A 17 -47.91 -27.47 10.36
CA SER A 17 -49.04 -26.59 10.02
C SER A 17 -49.45 -25.54 11.08
N SER A 18 -49.99 -24.41 10.59
CA SER A 18 -51.15 -23.57 11.06
C SER A 18 -51.17 -23.02 12.50
N TYR A 19 -51.51 -21.75 12.79
CA TYR A 19 -52.84 -21.13 12.61
C TYR A 19 -52.85 -19.58 12.79
N SER A 20 -53.77 -18.95 12.06
CA SER A 20 -54.69 -17.85 12.41
C SER A 20 -54.27 -16.38 12.48
N SER A 21 -54.98 -15.63 11.64
CA SER A 21 -55.15 -14.19 11.46
C SER A 21 -55.86 -13.45 12.61
N ALA A 22 -55.56 -12.16 12.77
CA ALA A 22 -56.55 -11.10 13.01
C ALA A 22 -55.95 -9.71 12.68
N ALA A 23 -56.74 -8.87 12.02
CA ALA A 23 -56.35 -7.56 11.47
C ALA A 23 -56.95 -6.38 12.32
N PRO A 24 -57.10 -5.13 11.81
CA PRO A 24 -56.42 -3.91 12.28
C PRO A 24 -57.37 -2.84 12.89
N VAL A 25 -56.85 -1.78 13.55
CA VAL A 25 -57.41 -0.39 13.46
C VAL A 25 -56.58 0.68 14.20
N SER A 26 -56.48 1.87 13.60
CA SER A 26 -55.92 3.12 14.15
C SER A 26 -56.86 3.82 15.12
N THR A 27 -56.32 4.51 16.14
CA THR A 27 -56.73 5.88 16.54
C THR A 27 -55.62 6.57 17.34
N LEU A 28 -55.21 7.76 16.88
CA LEU A 28 -54.46 8.78 17.62
C LEU A 28 -55.28 9.30 18.82
N PRO A 29 -54.65 9.98 19.80
CA PRO A 29 -54.77 11.43 19.78
C PRO A 29 -53.45 12.20 20.03
N GLU A 30 -53.48 13.42 19.52
CA GLU A 30 -52.50 14.49 19.57
C GLU A 30 -52.25 15.02 21.01
N THR A 31 -50.99 15.35 21.35
CA THR A 31 -50.55 16.69 21.82
C THR A 31 -49.21 16.61 22.59
N SER A 32 -48.35 17.59 22.29
CA SER A 32 -47.21 18.12 23.08
C SER A 32 -45.81 17.60 22.74
N ASP A 33 -45.13 18.34 21.85
CA ASP A 33 -43.67 18.47 21.74
C ASP A 33 -43.10 19.07 23.05
N PRO A 34 -41.89 18.69 23.51
CA PRO A 34 -40.74 19.49 23.12
C PRO A 34 -39.43 18.70 22.89
N GLU A 35 -38.72 19.09 21.82
CA GLU A 35 -37.26 19.14 21.66
C GLU A 35 -36.47 17.84 21.87
N ILE A 36 -36.42 16.99 20.84
CA ILE A 36 -35.33 16.02 20.69
C ILE A 36 -34.24 16.65 19.81
N ILE A 37 -33.20 17.13 20.48
CA ILE A 37 -31.88 17.48 19.95
C ILE A 37 -31.46 16.49 18.85
N SER A 38 -31.38 17.00 17.62
CA SER A 38 -30.77 16.33 16.49
C SER A 38 -29.27 16.23 16.73
N ASN A 39 -28.82 15.12 17.30
CA ASN A 39 -27.44 14.69 17.15
C ASN A 39 -27.37 13.87 15.87
N GLY A 40 -27.39 14.57 14.73
CA GLY A 40 -26.94 14.00 13.47
C GLY A 40 -25.52 13.48 13.66
N GLU A 41 -25.34 12.17 13.53
CA GLU A 41 -24.05 11.54 13.33
C GLU A 41 -23.38 12.18 12.12
N LYS A 42 -22.56 13.20 12.34
CA LYS A 42 -21.56 13.64 11.37
C LYS A 42 -20.34 12.75 11.50
N SER A 43 -20.50 11.47 11.17
CA SER A 43 -19.37 10.59 10.84
C SER A 43 -18.94 10.90 9.41
N GLY A 44 -18.39 12.10 9.23
CA GLY A 44 -17.63 12.48 8.05
C GLY A 44 -16.20 12.66 8.51
N ALA A 45 -15.50 11.56 8.78
CA ALA A 45 -14.06 11.59 8.62
C ALA A 45 -13.87 11.89 7.13
N GLU A 46 -13.54 13.15 6.83
CA GLU A 46 -13.00 13.53 5.53
C GLU A 46 -11.72 12.71 5.39
N GLN A 47 -11.85 11.53 4.82
CA GLN A 47 -10.72 10.68 4.47
C GLN A 47 -9.97 11.49 3.43
N GLU A 48 -8.83 12.06 3.83
CA GLU A 48 -7.95 12.75 2.89
C GLU A 48 -7.74 11.82 1.69
N PRO A 49 -7.88 12.33 0.45
CA PRO A 49 -7.68 11.49 -0.72
C PRO A 49 -6.28 10.87 -0.62
N ILE A 50 -6.22 9.54 -0.62
CA ILE A 50 -4.94 8.84 -0.64
C ILE A 50 -4.25 9.26 -1.93
N PRO A 51 -3.06 9.89 -1.86
CA PRO A 51 -2.36 10.33 -3.07
C PRO A 51 -2.11 9.14 -3.99
N GLU A 52 -2.35 9.31 -5.28
CA GLU A 52 -2.14 8.26 -6.29
C GLU A 52 -0.67 7.79 -6.33
N LEU A 53 0.24 8.70 -5.95
CA LEU A 53 1.67 8.48 -5.84
C LEU A 53 2.22 9.22 -4.60
N GLU A 54 2.94 8.50 -3.75
CA GLU A 54 3.71 9.06 -2.65
C GLU A 54 5.16 8.55 -2.72
N VAL A 55 6.12 9.44 -2.45
CA VAL A 55 7.54 9.09 -2.38
C VAL A 55 8.10 9.55 -1.05
N VAL A 56 8.67 8.63 -0.28
CA VAL A 56 9.35 8.92 0.98
C VAL A 56 10.80 8.48 0.88
N VAL A 57 11.72 9.35 1.26
CA VAL A 57 13.16 9.05 1.32
C VAL A 57 13.57 9.03 2.79
N LYS A 58 14.36 8.03 3.19
CA LYS A 58 14.86 7.85 4.55
C LYS A 58 16.35 7.58 4.54
N ARG A 59 17.10 8.17 5.46
CA ARG A 59 18.50 7.82 5.76
C ARG A 59 18.53 7.11 7.08
N ASP A 60 18.99 5.87 7.07
CA ASP A 60 19.21 5.07 8.26
C ASP A 60 20.69 5.13 8.64
N SER A 61 20.98 5.67 9.83
CA SER A 61 22.34 5.77 10.38
C SER A 61 22.38 5.32 11.84
N LEU A 62 23.56 4.94 12.31
CA LEU A 62 23.80 4.63 13.74
C LEU A 62 23.59 5.85 14.67
N LEU A 63 23.60 7.07 14.13
CA LEU A 63 23.48 8.31 14.88
C LEU A 63 22.04 8.85 14.93
N GLY A 64 21.12 8.21 14.20
CA GLY A 64 19.72 8.62 14.09
C GLY A 64 19.21 8.55 12.65
N GLY A 65 17.91 8.30 12.48
CA GLY A 65 17.25 8.29 11.17
C GLY A 65 16.69 9.66 10.80
N VAL A 66 16.75 10.02 9.51
CA VAL A 66 16.06 11.18 8.93
C VAL A 66 15.13 10.68 7.85
N GLU A 67 13.89 11.16 7.83
CA GLU A 67 12.94 10.86 6.75
C GLU A 67 12.30 12.12 6.19
N LYS A 68 11.93 12.07 4.91
CA LYS A 68 11.26 13.17 4.22
C LYS A 68 10.31 12.63 3.16
N THR A 69 9.06 13.08 3.22
CA THR A 69 8.09 12.93 2.12
C THR A 69 8.40 13.96 1.04
N ILE A 70 8.56 13.48 -0.20
CA ILE A 70 8.86 14.31 -1.36
C ILE A 70 7.54 14.76 -2.00
N THR A 71 7.34 16.08 -2.09
CA THR A 71 6.12 16.68 -2.67
C THR A 71 6.39 17.42 -3.98
N ASP A 72 7.66 17.72 -4.29
CA ASP A 72 8.04 18.38 -5.54
C ASP A 72 8.00 17.39 -6.72
N GLU A 73 7.25 17.72 -7.77
CA GLU A 73 7.07 16.82 -8.92
C GLU A 73 8.37 16.49 -9.65
N ALA A 74 9.31 17.45 -9.76
CA ALA A 74 10.57 17.20 -10.45
C ALA A 74 11.45 16.25 -9.63
N GLN A 75 11.47 16.42 -8.31
CA GLN A 75 12.14 15.51 -7.39
C GLN A 75 11.52 14.12 -7.43
N ILE A 76 10.19 14.01 -7.39
CA ILE A 76 9.47 12.73 -7.52
C ILE A 76 9.91 12.02 -8.80
N ARG A 77 9.81 12.69 -9.96
CA ARG A 77 10.21 12.11 -11.24
C ARG A 77 11.67 11.65 -11.25
N GLN A 78 12.57 12.42 -10.66
CA GLN A 78 13.97 12.05 -10.55
C GLN A 78 14.17 10.79 -9.69
N VAL A 79 13.49 10.68 -8.56
CA VAL A 79 13.53 9.48 -7.71
C VAL A 79 12.99 8.27 -8.46
N LEU A 80 11.87 8.43 -9.18
CA LEU A 80 11.31 7.35 -9.99
C LEU A 80 12.29 6.88 -11.07
N MET A 81 12.97 7.80 -11.76
CA MET A 81 13.98 7.42 -12.76
C MET A 81 15.12 6.58 -12.17
N PHE A 82 15.54 6.83 -10.93
CA PHE A 82 16.57 6.02 -10.29
C PHE A 82 16.09 4.61 -9.98
N VAL A 83 14.86 4.48 -9.47
CA VAL A 83 14.27 3.18 -9.14
C VAL A 83 13.94 2.39 -10.40
N ASP A 84 13.24 2.98 -11.34
CA ASP A 84 12.80 2.32 -12.58
C ASP A 84 14.00 2.01 -13.50
N GLY A 85 15.11 2.75 -13.37
CA GLY A 85 16.35 2.54 -14.10
C GLY A 85 17.29 1.47 -13.52
N MET A 86 16.95 0.87 -12.38
CA MET A 86 17.79 -0.17 -11.78
C MET A 86 17.84 -1.43 -12.61
N VAL A 87 19.03 -2.01 -12.74
CA VAL A 87 19.25 -3.28 -13.45
C VAL A 87 19.83 -4.32 -12.49
N ARG A 88 19.33 -5.55 -12.58
CA ARG A 88 19.87 -6.66 -11.79
C ARG A 88 21.34 -6.89 -12.16
N SER A 89 22.19 -7.02 -11.16
CA SER A 89 23.63 -7.23 -11.29
C SER A 89 23.99 -8.69 -11.08
N ASP A 90 25.06 -9.14 -11.75
CA ASP A 90 25.73 -10.41 -11.47
C ASP A 90 26.70 -10.31 -10.28
N TYR A 91 26.85 -9.11 -9.70
CA TYR A 91 27.64 -8.90 -8.50
C TYR A 91 27.06 -9.70 -7.33
N SER A 92 27.83 -10.66 -6.83
CA SER A 92 27.39 -11.61 -5.79
C SER A 92 28.17 -11.50 -4.48
N SER A 93 29.13 -10.57 -4.42
CA SER A 93 29.93 -10.38 -3.21
C SER A 93 29.13 -9.60 -2.17
N ASN A 94 29.53 -9.67 -0.91
CA ASN A 94 28.98 -8.82 0.14
C ASN A 94 29.86 -7.57 0.23
N PRO A 95 29.49 -6.45 -0.43
CA PRO A 95 30.31 -5.24 -0.39
C PRO A 95 30.32 -4.70 1.04
N PRO A 96 31.33 -3.90 1.41
CA PRO A 96 31.22 -3.06 2.58
C PRO A 96 30.09 -2.07 2.31
N THR A 97 28.89 -2.35 2.79
CA THR A 97 27.78 -1.41 2.79
C THR A 97 28.22 -0.27 3.72
N GLY A 98 28.43 0.93 3.19
CA GLY A 98 28.73 2.11 3.99
C GLY A 98 27.85 2.19 5.24
N GLY A 99 28.33 2.85 6.29
CA GLY A 99 27.61 2.90 7.59
C GLY A 99 26.22 3.56 7.51
N GLU A 100 25.91 4.22 6.40
CA GLU A 100 24.63 4.88 6.14
C GLU A 100 24.02 4.37 4.83
N ILE A 101 22.74 4.02 4.89
CA ILE A 101 21.95 3.61 3.72
C ILE A 101 20.80 4.58 3.52
N ILE A 102 20.31 4.66 2.29
CA ILE A 102 19.11 5.42 1.97
C ILE A 102 18.02 4.47 1.52
N THR A 103 16.88 4.51 2.18
CA THR A 103 15.68 3.76 1.84
C THR A 103 14.69 4.67 1.13
N VAL A 104 14.19 4.25 -0.02
CA VAL A 104 13.15 4.95 -0.78
C VAL A 104 11.89 4.09 -0.76
N LEU A 105 10.78 4.66 -0.28
CA LEU A 105 9.46 4.07 -0.33
C LEU A 105 8.64 4.76 -1.41
N ILE A 106 8.05 3.98 -2.31
CA ILE A 106 7.19 4.47 -3.38
C ILE A 106 5.83 3.81 -3.21
N THR A 107 4.83 4.60 -2.85
CA THR A 107 3.45 4.12 -2.77
C THR A 107 2.73 4.48 -4.07
N ARG A 108 2.24 3.46 -4.80
CA ARG A 108 1.45 3.59 -6.03
C ARG A 108 0.23 2.69 -5.92
N ASN A 109 -0.97 3.21 -6.20
CA ASN A 109 -2.20 2.40 -6.19
C ASN A 109 -2.38 1.54 -4.93
N GLN A 110 -2.08 2.08 -3.74
CA GLN A 110 -2.14 1.40 -2.44
C GLN A 110 -1.11 0.30 -2.19
N SER A 111 -0.14 0.11 -3.09
CA SER A 111 1.03 -0.77 -2.89
C SER A 111 2.27 0.07 -2.63
N THR A 112 3.06 -0.31 -1.61
CA THR A 112 4.34 0.34 -1.31
C THR A 112 5.49 -0.54 -1.75
N GLU A 113 6.33 0.01 -2.62
CA GLU A 113 7.60 -0.56 -3.07
C GLU A 113 8.74 0.06 -2.25
N GLU A 114 9.79 -0.71 -2.02
CA GLU A 114 10.90 -0.34 -1.13
C GLU A 114 12.23 -0.65 -1.82
N TYR A 115 13.11 0.35 -1.80
CA TYR A 115 14.41 0.29 -2.46
C TYR A 115 15.48 0.83 -1.54
N THR A 116 16.62 0.14 -1.48
CA THR A 116 17.75 0.56 -0.64
C THR A 116 18.94 0.96 -1.52
N PHE A 117 19.51 2.13 -1.28
CA PHE A 117 20.68 2.67 -1.97
C PHE A 117 21.87 2.75 -1.00
N PHE A 118 23.05 2.38 -1.50
CA PHE A 118 24.28 2.33 -0.71
C PHE A 118 25.27 3.38 -1.20
N ASP A 119 26.09 3.93 -0.29
CA ASP A 119 27.21 4.83 -0.62
C ASP A 119 28.41 4.05 -1.18
N ASN A 120 28.13 3.17 -2.14
CA ASN A 120 29.10 2.30 -2.76
C ASN A 120 28.80 2.21 -4.24
N GLN A 121 29.87 2.16 -5.02
CA GLN A 121 29.79 1.94 -6.45
C GLN A 121 30.52 0.66 -6.83
N VAL A 122 29.94 -0.08 -7.75
CA VAL A 122 30.48 -1.30 -8.34
C VAL A 122 30.32 -1.18 -9.84
N GLU A 123 31.38 -1.49 -10.60
CA GLU A 123 31.36 -1.46 -12.07
C GLU A 123 30.91 -0.11 -12.67
N GLY A 124 31.09 0.99 -11.94
CA GLY A 124 30.68 2.33 -12.35
C GLY A 124 29.21 2.65 -12.12
N GLY A 125 28.43 1.73 -11.55
CA GLY A 125 27.04 1.94 -11.12
C GLY A 125 26.94 2.11 -9.59
N GLY A 126 25.90 2.82 -9.14
CA GLY A 126 25.53 2.90 -7.74
C GLY A 126 24.95 1.56 -7.27
N LEU A 127 25.33 1.09 -6.10
CA LEU A 127 24.83 -0.19 -5.59
C LEU A 127 23.48 -0.01 -4.90
N ALA A 128 22.53 -0.89 -5.22
CA ALA A 128 21.17 -0.84 -4.67
C ALA A 128 20.55 -2.22 -4.42
N LYS A 129 19.42 -2.23 -3.70
CA LYS A 129 18.53 -3.37 -3.51
C LYS A 129 17.12 -2.99 -3.94
N ASN A 130 16.47 -3.93 -4.63
CA ASN A 130 15.03 -3.96 -4.78
C ASN A 130 14.47 -4.91 -3.71
N ASN A 131 13.71 -4.39 -2.76
CA ASN A 131 13.22 -5.17 -1.63
C ASN A 131 11.99 -6.02 -1.99
N GLN A 132 11.50 -5.93 -3.23
CA GLN A 132 10.51 -6.84 -3.79
C GLN A 132 11.15 -8.08 -4.43
N ASP A 133 12.48 -8.14 -4.54
CA ASP A 133 13.18 -9.33 -5.04
C ASP A 133 13.07 -10.51 -4.06
N ALA A 134 12.74 -11.69 -4.58
CA ALA A 134 12.55 -12.90 -3.77
C ALA A 134 13.82 -13.32 -3.02
N ASP A 135 15.01 -12.97 -3.53
CA ASP A 135 16.29 -13.18 -2.86
C ASP A 135 17.02 -11.85 -2.63
N VAL A 136 16.34 -10.88 -2.01
CA VAL A 136 16.89 -9.56 -1.68
C VAL A 136 18.27 -9.62 -1.01
N LYS A 137 18.54 -10.65 -0.20
CA LYS A 137 19.81 -10.81 0.50
C LYS A 137 20.97 -10.98 -0.48
N ASN A 138 20.82 -11.84 -1.50
CA ASN A 138 21.91 -12.17 -2.41
C ASN A 138 21.82 -11.46 -3.77
N THR A 139 20.67 -10.91 -4.14
CA THR A 139 20.51 -10.16 -5.39
C THR A 139 20.90 -8.71 -5.20
N TRP A 140 21.78 -8.20 -6.05
CA TRP A 140 22.16 -6.78 -6.10
C TRP A 140 21.64 -6.13 -7.39
N TYR A 141 21.39 -4.82 -7.32
CA TYR A 141 21.03 -4.00 -8.47
C TYR A 141 22.07 -2.91 -8.66
N LEU A 142 22.32 -2.54 -9.92
CA LEU A 142 23.04 -1.33 -10.29
C LEU A 142 22.02 -0.23 -10.59
N ALA A 143 22.15 0.87 -9.88
CA ALA A 143 21.46 2.12 -10.10
C ALA A 143 22.41 3.15 -10.76
N ASP A 144 21.87 4.32 -11.10
CA ASP A 144 22.68 5.46 -11.50
C ASP A 144 23.74 5.79 -10.43
N ALA A 145 24.97 6.09 -10.85
CA ALA A 145 26.09 6.35 -9.94
C ALA A 145 25.87 7.56 -9.02
N GLY A 146 25.04 8.53 -9.44
CA GLY A 146 24.68 9.71 -8.66
C GLY A 146 23.43 9.55 -7.80
N ALA A 147 22.73 8.42 -7.86
CA ALA A 147 21.45 8.22 -7.18
C ALA A 147 21.58 8.41 -5.66
N TYR A 148 22.55 7.76 -5.02
CA TYR A 148 22.78 7.89 -3.58
C TYR A 148 23.02 9.35 -3.18
N THR A 149 23.95 10.04 -3.86
CA THR A 149 24.28 11.45 -3.55
C THR A 149 23.07 12.36 -3.71
N TYR A 150 22.28 12.17 -4.77
CA TYR A 150 21.07 12.96 -4.99
C TYR A 150 20.04 12.72 -3.87
N LEU A 151 19.72 11.46 -3.58
CA LEU A 151 18.75 11.13 -2.55
C LEU A 151 19.20 11.64 -1.17
N ASN A 152 20.51 11.58 -0.92
CA ASN A 152 21.10 12.11 0.30
C ASN A 152 20.90 13.62 0.44
N SER A 153 20.97 14.36 -0.66
CA SER A 153 20.78 15.81 -0.68
C SER A 153 19.34 16.26 -0.42
N LEU A 154 18.37 15.35 -0.55
CA LEU A 154 16.97 15.64 -0.25
C LEU A 154 16.71 15.67 1.26
N LEU A 155 17.56 15.02 2.07
CA LEU A 155 17.42 14.82 3.52
C LEU A 155 18.31 15.76 4.33
#